data_AF-A0A1B6IDS9-F1
#
_entry.id   AF-A0A1B6IDS9-F1
#
_cell.length_a   1.000
_cell.length_b   1.000
_cell.length_c   1.000
_cell.angle_alpha   90.00
_cell.angle_beta   90.00
_cell.angle_gamma   90.00
#
_symmetry.space_group_name_H-M   'P 1'
#
loop_
_entity.id
_entity.type
_entity.pdbx_description
1 polymer ?
#
loop_
_entity_poly.entity_id
_entity_poly.type
_entity_poly.pdbx_seq_one_letter_code
_entity_poly.pdbx_strand_id
1 'polypeptide(L)'
;VVENDFTLANSFWFAIGTLMQQGSDLNPKATSTRIVGGIWWFFTLIIISSYTANLAAFLTVERMITPIENAEDLAGQTEIAYGTLDSGSTMTFFRDSMIETYKKMWRFMENKKPSVFVSTYEEGIRRVLEGNYAFLMESTMLDYIVQRDCNLTQIGGLLDTKGYGIATPMGSPWRDKISLAILELQEKGEIQMLYNKWWKNPGDTCTRTEKGKESKANALGVSNIGGVFVVLLCGLAIAVIVAIFEFCYNSKRSTQ
;
A
#
# COMPACT_ATOMS: atom_id res chain seq x y z
N VAL A 1 30.53 22.17 -52.47
CA VAL A 1 31.19 21.86 -51.18
C VAL A 1 30.09 21.56 -50.19
N VAL A 2 30.05 20.36 -49.62
CA VAL A 2 29.02 20.01 -48.63
C VAL A 2 29.47 20.62 -47.31
N GLU A 3 28.91 21.77 -46.94
CA GLU A 3 29.13 22.34 -45.60
C GLU A 3 28.51 21.41 -44.55
N ASN A 4 29.30 21.15 -43.52
CA ASN A 4 28.93 20.33 -42.38
C ASN A 4 28.39 21.25 -41.29
N ASP A 5 27.08 21.26 -41.13
CA ASP A 5 26.36 22.15 -40.20
C ASP A 5 26.38 21.62 -38.73
N PHE A 6 27.04 20.47 -38.49
CA PHE A 6 27.21 19.88 -37.16
C PHE A 6 28.34 20.56 -36.39
N THR A 7 28.00 21.65 -35.69
CA THR A 7 28.78 22.18 -34.56
C THR A 7 28.50 21.37 -33.30
N LEU A 8 29.35 21.46 -32.26
CA LEU A 8 29.16 20.72 -30.99
C LEU A 8 27.77 20.97 -30.36
N ALA A 9 27.28 22.22 -30.41
CA ALA A 9 25.95 22.58 -29.92
C ALA A 9 24.83 21.96 -30.76
N ASN A 10 24.97 21.97 -32.10
CA ASN A 10 24.01 21.37 -33.02
C ASN A 10 24.00 19.83 -32.91
N SER A 11 25.15 19.20 -32.65
CA SER A 11 25.25 17.77 -32.36
C SER A 11 24.55 17.40 -31.05
N PHE A 12 24.67 18.23 -30.01
CA PHE A 12 23.95 18.02 -28.76
C PHE A 12 22.43 18.18 -28.94
N TRP A 13 22.01 19.20 -29.70
CA TRP A 13 20.61 19.41 -30.06
C TRP A 13 20.04 18.23 -30.86
N PHE A 14 20.80 17.71 -31.83
CA PHE A 14 20.46 16.49 -32.57
C PHE A 14 20.25 15.27 -31.66
N ALA A 15 21.13 15.07 -30.67
CA ALA A 15 21.01 13.96 -29.72
C ALA A 15 19.76 14.08 -28.82
N ILE A 16 19.41 15.30 -28.38
CA ILE A 16 18.20 15.56 -27.59
C ILE A 16 16.94 15.37 -28.45
N GLY A 17 16.90 15.94 -29.67
CA GLY A 17 15.73 15.84 -30.56
C GLY A 17 15.41 14.40 -30.97
N THR A 18 16.44 13.57 -31.17
CA THR A 18 16.29 12.13 -31.44
C THR A 18 15.87 11.33 -30.21
N LEU A 19 16.31 11.71 -29.00
CA LEU A 19 15.85 11.13 -27.74
C LEU A 19 14.37 11.46 -27.47
N MET A 20 13.91 12.66 -27.81
CA MET A 20 12.52 13.09 -27.65
C MET A 20 11.57 12.62 -28.78
N GLN A 21 12.05 11.81 -29.74
CA GLN A 21 11.31 11.35 -30.92
C GLN A 21 10.75 12.46 -31.84
N GLN A 22 11.22 13.70 -31.70
CA GLN A 22 10.76 14.82 -32.56
C GLN A 22 11.59 14.93 -33.84
N GLY A 23 12.76 14.30 -33.88
CA GLY A 23 13.70 14.46 -34.99
C GLY A 23 14.42 15.81 -34.94
N SER A 24 15.21 16.10 -35.97
CA SER A 24 15.96 17.35 -36.11
C SER A 24 16.04 17.74 -37.57
N ASP A 25 16.02 19.04 -37.87
CA ASP A 25 16.16 19.55 -39.24
C ASP A 25 17.55 19.27 -39.85
N LEU A 26 18.55 19.02 -39.00
CA LEU A 26 19.92 18.72 -39.38
C LEU A 26 20.10 17.21 -39.56
N ASN A 27 20.40 16.78 -40.80
CA ASN A 27 20.61 15.37 -41.12
C ASN A 27 22.10 15.05 -41.37
N PRO A 28 22.65 13.97 -40.78
CA PRO A 28 24.03 13.56 -41.04
C PRO A 28 24.22 13.16 -42.50
N LYS A 29 25.13 13.86 -43.18
CA LYS A 29 25.40 13.68 -44.62
C LYS A 29 26.44 12.57 -44.88
N ALA A 30 27.39 12.35 -43.96
CA ALA A 30 28.45 11.36 -44.10
C ALA A 30 28.02 9.94 -43.68
N THR A 31 28.55 8.91 -44.33
CA THR A 31 28.21 7.51 -44.03
C THR A 31 28.58 7.09 -42.61
N SER A 32 29.71 7.55 -42.08
CA SER A 32 30.16 7.26 -40.71
C SER A 32 29.20 7.84 -39.66
N THR A 33 28.74 9.08 -39.83
CA THR A 33 27.82 9.74 -38.90
C THR A 33 26.41 9.17 -38.97
N ARG A 34 25.99 8.63 -40.13
CA ARG A 34 24.74 7.86 -40.26
C ARG A 34 24.76 6.55 -39.49
N ILE A 35 25.88 5.83 -39.49
CA ILE A 35 26.01 4.58 -38.70
C ILE A 35 25.89 4.89 -37.21
N VAL A 36 26.58 5.93 -36.73
CA VAL A 36 26.49 6.38 -35.34
C VAL A 36 25.07 6.80 -34.98
N GLY A 37 24.40 7.58 -35.84
CA GLY A 37 23.01 7.98 -35.66
C GLY A 37 22.04 6.79 -35.63
N GLY A 38 22.29 5.76 -36.45
CA GLY A 38 21.49 4.53 -36.47
C GLY A 38 21.62 3.71 -35.18
N ILE A 39 22.85 3.57 -34.66
CA ILE A 39 23.08 2.90 -33.37
C ILE A 39 22.45 3.70 -32.22
N TRP A 40 22.60 5.02 -32.23
CA TRP A 40 21.97 5.90 -31.26
C TRP A 40 20.45 5.78 -31.30
N TRP A 41 19.84 5.75 -32.49
CA TRP A 41 18.39 5.62 -32.62
C TRP A 41 17.87 4.28 -32.12
N PHE A 42 18.59 3.18 -32.38
CA PHE A 42 18.25 1.87 -31.82
C PHE A 42 18.35 1.86 -30.29
N PHE A 43 19.38 2.50 -29.74
CA PHE A 43 19.54 2.65 -28.30
C PHE A 43 18.40 3.46 -27.67
N THR A 44 18.06 4.63 -28.22
CA THR A 44 16.97 5.47 -27.68
C THR A 44 15.62 4.77 -27.77
N LEU A 45 15.37 4.01 -28.85
CA LEU A 45 14.16 3.20 -28.99
C LEU A 45 14.04 2.20 -27.83
N ILE A 46 15.09 1.42 -27.55
CA ILE A 46 15.08 0.44 -26.45
C ILE A 46 14.82 1.12 -25.10
N ILE A 47 15.49 2.24 -24.84
CA ILE A 47 15.34 2.97 -23.57
C ILE A 47 13.91 3.47 -23.39
N ILE A 48 13.33 4.11 -24.41
CA ILE A 48 11.96 4.65 -24.33
C ILE A 48 10.95 3.51 -24.21
N SER A 49 11.10 2.44 -24.99
CA SER A 49 10.23 1.26 -24.89
C SER A 49 10.30 0.58 -23.52
N SER A 50 11.49 0.48 -22.91
CA SER A 50 11.64 -0.06 -21.56
C SER A 50 11.01 0.86 -20.50
N TYR A 51 11.19 2.18 -20.64
CA TYR A 51 10.57 3.15 -19.74
C TYR A 51 9.05 3.11 -19.84
N THR A 52 8.48 3.09 -21.05
CA THR A 52 7.02 3.02 -21.24
C THR A 52 6.45 1.69 -20.75
N ALA A 53 7.15 0.58 -20.93
CA ALA A 53 6.75 -0.72 -20.39
C ALA A 53 6.74 -0.75 -18.86
N ASN A 54 7.81 -0.24 -18.22
CA ASN A 54 7.89 -0.18 -16.76
C ASN A 54 6.85 0.79 -16.17
N LEU A 55 6.63 1.94 -16.81
CA LEU A 55 5.60 2.88 -16.42
C LEU A 55 4.20 2.26 -16.53
N ALA A 56 3.90 1.55 -17.62
CA ALA A 56 2.62 0.86 -17.79
C ALA A 56 2.43 -0.23 -16.71
N ALA A 57 3.46 -1.03 -16.44
CA ALA A 57 3.43 -2.01 -15.37
C ALA A 57 3.13 -1.36 -14.01
N PHE A 58 3.80 -0.25 -13.70
CA PHE A 58 3.55 0.49 -12.46
C PHE A 58 2.11 1.03 -12.37
N LEU A 59 1.57 1.58 -13.47
CA LEU A 59 0.20 2.09 -13.51
C LEU A 59 -0.86 0.99 -13.37
N THR A 60 -0.56 -0.26 -13.73
CA THR A 60 -1.48 -1.38 -13.55
C THR A 60 -1.48 -1.97 -12.14
N VAL A 61 -0.40 -1.77 -11.38
CA VAL A 61 -0.26 -2.35 -10.04
C VAL A 61 -0.63 -1.31 -9.00
N GLU A 62 -1.90 -1.29 -8.62
CA GLU A 62 -2.32 -0.65 -7.38
C GLU A 62 -1.94 -1.55 -6.21
N ARG A 63 -0.78 -1.27 -5.61
CA ARG A 63 -0.44 -1.90 -4.32
C ARG A 63 -1.31 -1.23 -3.26
N MET A 64 -2.24 -1.99 -2.69
CA MET A 64 -2.77 -1.63 -1.37
C MET A 64 -1.60 -1.72 -0.39
N ILE A 65 -0.95 -0.59 -0.11
CA ILE A 65 0.08 -0.51 0.92
C ILE A 65 -0.66 -0.51 2.26
N THR A 66 -0.63 -1.64 2.95
CA THR A 66 -1.07 -1.70 4.34
C THR A 66 0.04 -1.09 5.20
N PRO A 67 -0.24 -0.05 6.02
CA PRO A 67 0.79 0.61 6.82
C PRO A 67 1.37 -0.29 7.94
N ILE A 68 0.68 -1.39 8.26
CA ILE A 68 1.05 -2.37 9.28
C ILE A 68 0.83 -3.78 8.72
N GLU A 69 1.77 -4.70 8.94
CA GLU A 69 1.62 -6.11 8.55
C GLU A 69 1.51 -7.04 9.76
N ASN A 70 2.10 -6.67 10.89
CA ASN A 70 2.17 -7.50 12.09
C ASN A 70 2.06 -6.68 13.39
N ALA A 71 2.07 -7.36 14.54
CA ALA A 71 1.97 -6.71 15.85
C ALA A 71 3.25 -5.96 16.24
N GLU A 72 4.42 -6.38 15.75
CA GLU A 72 5.70 -5.70 15.97
C GLU A 72 5.73 -4.32 15.30
N ASP A 73 5.23 -4.20 14.07
CA ASP A 73 5.08 -2.94 13.35
C ASP A 73 4.17 -2.00 14.12
N LEU A 74 3.03 -2.53 14.58
CA LEU A 74 2.05 -1.79 15.39
C LEU A 74 2.67 -1.30 16.71
N ALA A 75 3.55 -2.09 17.33
CA ALA A 75 4.29 -1.73 18.54
C ALA A 75 5.49 -0.79 18.26
N GLY A 76 5.99 -0.75 17.02
CA GLY A 76 7.07 0.11 16.56
C GLY A 76 6.63 1.55 16.31
N GLN A 77 5.37 1.74 15.91
CA GLN A 77 4.77 3.03 15.58
C GLN A 77 3.85 3.58 16.69
N THR A 78 3.49 4.86 16.60
CA THR A 78 2.62 5.55 17.59
C THR A 78 1.46 6.34 16.96
N GLU A 79 1.34 6.32 15.64
CA GLU A 79 0.33 7.04 14.85
C GLU A 79 -1.03 6.36 14.97
N ILE A 80 -1.09 5.05 14.74
CA ILE A 80 -2.27 4.21 14.90
C ILE A 80 -2.37 3.79 16.36
N ALA A 81 -3.42 4.24 17.05
CA ALA A 81 -3.71 3.78 18.39
C ALA A 81 -4.25 2.34 18.35
N TYR A 82 -4.03 1.57 19.41
CA TYR A 82 -4.57 0.21 19.50
C TYR A 82 -5.01 -0.12 20.91
N GLY A 83 -6.01 -0.99 21.03
CA GLY A 83 -6.61 -1.35 22.30
C GLY A 83 -7.38 -2.66 22.24
N THR A 84 -7.85 -3.10 23.41
CA THR A 84 -8.63 -4.33 23.61
C THR A 84 -9.96 -4.00 24.30
N LEU A 85 -10.83 -5.01 24.40
CA LEU A 85 -11.98 -4.94 25.30
C LEU A 85 -11.52 -4.77 26.75
N ASP A 86 -12.14 -3.83 27.46
CA ASP A 86 -11.91 -3.61 28.89
C ASP A 86 -12.33 -4.86 29.68
N SER A 87 -11.52 -5.24 30.67
CA SER A 87 -11.70 -6.45 31.48
C SER A 87 -11.76 -7.77 30.68
N GLY A 88 -11.27 -7.78 29.43
CA GLY A 88 -11.23 -8.97 28.57
C GLY A 88 -10.05 -9.92 28.83
N SER A 89 -10.15 -11.15 28.31
CA SER A 89 -9.06 -12.15 28.34
C SER A 89 -7.82 -11.65 27.58
N THR A 90 -8.02 -10.91 26.48
CA THR A 90 -6.98 -10.28 25.67
C THR A 90 -6.25 -9.17 26.44
N MET A 91 -6.98 -8.36 27.21
CA MET A 91 -6.37 -7.34 28.07
C MET A 91 -5.43 -7.98 29.11
N THR A 92 -5.92 -9.03 29.77
CA THR A 92 -5.14 -9.79 30.76
C THR A 92 -3.91 -10.46 30.11
N PHE A 93 -4.05 -10.97 28.88
CA PHE A 93 -2.93 -11.53 28.12
C PHE A 93 -1.80 -10.52 27.92
N PHE A 94 -2.10 -9.29 27.49
CA PHE A 94 -1.06 -8.28 27.29
C PHE A 94 -0.44 -7.81 28.62
N ARG A 95 -1.25 -7.69 29.68
CA ARG A 95 -0.77 -7.32 31.02
C ARG A 95 0.21 -8.33 31.59
N ASP A 96 -0.10 -9.62 31.45
CA ASP A 96 0.65 -10.70 32.08
C ASP A 96 1.72 -11.30 31.12
N SER A 97 1.83 -10.76 29.89
CA SER A 97 2.75 -11.26 28.87
C SER A 97 4.21 -11.07 29.27
N MET A 98 5.04 -12.07 28.97
CA MET A 98 6.49 -12.01 29.20
C MET A 98 7.29 -11.52 27.99
N ILE A 99 6.67 -11.45 26.82
CA ILE A 99 7.30 -11.08 25.54
C ILE A 99 7.49 -9.57 25.48
N GLU A 100 8.69 -9.12 25.11
CA GLU A 100 9.06 -7.69 25.16
C GLU A 100 8.17 -6.81 24.26
N THR A 101 7.84 -7.28 23.05
CA THR A 101 6.91 -6.60 22.14
C THR A 101 5.55 -6.36 22.82
N TYR A 102 4.97 -7.40 23.42
CA TYR A 102 3.66 -7.32 24.06
C TYR A 102 3.67 -6.52 25.37
N LYS A 103 4.77 -6.55 26.12
CA LYS A 103 4.98 -5.65 27.27
C LYS A 103 5.01 -4.18 26.84
N LYS A 104 5.69 -3.88 25.74
CA LYS A 104 5.72 -2.52 25.16
C LYS A 104 4.32 -2.09 24.74
N MET A 105 3.57 -2.97 24.08
CA MET A 105 2.17 -2.73 23.72
C MET A 105 1.29 -2.48 24.95
N TRP A 106 1.43 -3.29 26.01
CA TRP A 106 0.69 -3.08 27.25
C TRP A 106 0.99 -1.72 27.87
N ARG A 107 2.28 -1.36 28.01
CA ARG A 107 2.69 -0.05 28.52
C ARG A 107 2.12 1.11 27.68
N PHE A 108 2.05 0.95 26.36
CA PHE A 108 1.41 1.94 25.51
C PHE A 108 -0.09 2.04 25.82
N MET A 109 -0.80 0.93 25.88
CA MET A 109 -2.24 0.90 26.14
C MET A 109 -2.61 1.47 27.52
N GLU A 110 -1.82 1.15 28.54
CA GLU A 110 -2.03 1.63 29.92
C GLU A 110 -1.78 3.13 30.07
N ASN A 111 -0.79 3.68 29.37
CA ASN A 111 -0.39 5.09 29.51
C ASN A 111 -1.11 6.04 28.54
N LYS A 112 -1.75 5.53 27.47
CA LYS A 112 -2.38 6.37 26.46
C LYS A 112 -3.65 7.04 27.01
N LYS A 113 -3.75 8.36 26.83
CA LYS A 113 -4.95 9.17 27.08
C LYS A 113 -5.39 9.86 25.79
N PRO A 114 -6.69 9.82 25.40
CA PRO A 114 -7.81 9.12 26.06
C PRO A 114 -7.65 7.59 26.01
N SER A 115 -8.42 6.88 26.85
CA SER A 115 -8.32 5.42 26.97
C SER A 115 -8.45 4.74 25.61
N VAL A 116 -7.57 3.77 25.36
CA VAL A 116 -7.64 2.92 24.17
C VAL A 116 -8.59 1.74 24.38
N PHE A 117 -8.90 1.39 25.63
CA PHE A 117 -9.81 0.30 25.94
C PHE A 117 -11.27 0.69 25.64
N VAL A 118 -12.05 -0.30 25.22
CA VAL A 118 -13.48 -0.15 24.88
C VAL A 118 -14.32 -1.09 25.74
N SER A 119 -15.54 -0.69 26.09
CA SER A 119 -16.41 -1.51 26.95
C SER A 119 -17.18 -2.59 26.20
N THR A 120 -17.42 -2.43 24.90
CA THR A 120 -18.15 -3.41 24.07
C THR A 120 -17.45 -3.63 22.72
N TYR A 121 -17.77 -4.75 22.07
CA TYR A 121 -17.23 -5.07 20.75
C TYR A 121 -17.71 -4.09 19.68
N GLU A 122 -18.97 -3.65 19.75
CA GLU A 122 -19.58 -2.70 18.81
C GLU A 122 -18.86 -1.36 18.84
N GLU A 123 -18.48 -0.89 20.03
CA GLU A 123 -17.71 0.34 20.20
C GLU A 123 -16.29 0.20 19.62
N GLY A 124 -15.65 -0.94 19.85
CA GLY A 124 -14.35 -1.25 19.25
C GLY A 124 -14.39 -1.24 17.73
N ILE A 125 -15.41 -1.88 17.13
CA ILE A 125 -15.61 -1.92 15.68
C ILE A 125 -15.87 -0.52 15.12
N ARG A 126 -16.77 0.25 15.76
CA ARG A 126 -17.08 1.63 15.35
C ARG A 126 -15.82 2.50 15.33
N ARG A 127 -14.98 2.40 16.36
CA ARG A 127 -13.73 3.15 16.46
C ARG A 127 -12.72 2.75 15.37
N VAL A 128 -12.67 1.48 14.97
CA VAL A 128 -11.84 1.04 13.82
C VAL A 128 -12.35 1.65 12.51
N LEU A 129 -13.68 1.67 12.31
CA LEU A 129 -14.30 2.27 11.12
C LEU A 129 -14.10 3.79 11.04
N GLU A 130 -14.03 4.49 12.18
CA GLU A 130 -13.68 5.91 12.24
C GLU A 130 -12.21 6.19 11.84
N GLY A 131 -11.36 5.16 11.81
CA GLY A 131 -9.97 5.21 11.34
C GLY A 131 -8.93 5.44 12.44
N ASN A 132 -7.65 5.26 12.09
CA ASN A 132 -6.48 5.44 12.98
C ASN A 132 -6.52 4.68 14.31
N TYR A 133 -7.29 3.59 14.38
CA TYR A 133 -7.39 2.72 15.54
C TYR A 133 -7.41 1.25 15.12
N ALA A 134 -6.62 0.41 15.79
CA ALA A 134 -6.59 -1.03 15.61
C ALA A 134 -7.17 -1.73 16.85
N PHE A 135 -8.13 -2.62 16.64
CA PHE A 135 -8.81 -3.32 17.72
C PHE A 135 -8.35 -4.78 17.81
N LEU A 136 -7.78 -5.15 18.95
CA LEU A 136 -7.26 -6.48 19.21
C LEU A 136 -8.36 -7.33 19.84
N MET A 137 -8.80 -8.35 19.10
CA MET A 137 -9.89 -9.25 19.50
C MET A 137 -9.57 -10.72 19.20
N GLU A 138 -10.44 -11.61 19.68
CA GLU A 138 -10.35 -13.06 19.47
C GLU A 138 -10.61 -13.41 17.99
N SER A 139 -9.87 -14.38 17.44
CA SER A 139 -9.90 -14.72 16.01
C SER A 139 -11.27 -15.15 15.51
N THR A 140 -12.04 -15.88 16.32
CA THR A 140 -13.40 -16.33 16.01
C THR A 140 -14.37 -15.18 15.81
N MET A 141 -14.31 -14.16 16.67
CA MET A 141 -15.14 -12.97 16.56
C MET A 141 -14.67 -12.10 15.39
N LEU A 142 -13.34 -12.00 15.21
CA LEU A 142 -12.74 -11.28 14.08
C LEU A 142 -13.21 -11.85 12.75
N ASP A 143 -13.10 -13.17 12.57
CA ASP A 143 -13.57 -13.89 11.38
C ASP A 143 -15.06 -13.65 11.12
N TYR A 144 -15.87 -13.60 12.17
CA TYR A 144 -17.31 -13.37 12.07
C TYR A 144 -17.64 -11.98 11.54
N ILE A 145 -16.96 -10.94 12.05
CA ILE A 145 -17.22 -9.54 11.74
C ILE A 145 -16.63 -9.19 10.37
N VAL A 146 -15.38 -9.57 10.08
CA VAL A 146 -14.73 -9.30 8.78
C VAL A 146 -15.46 -9.98 7.63
N GLN A 147 -16.05 -11.15 7.88
CA GLN A 147 -16.90 -11.79 6.88
C GLN A 147 -18.17 -10.99 6.58
N ARG A 148 -18.67 -10.14 7.48
CA ARG A 148 -19.92 -9.37 7.31
C ARG A 148 -19.68 -7.93 6.88
N ASP A 149 -18.62 -7.30 7.37
CA ASP A 149 -18.23 -5.94 7.05
C ASP A 149 -16.92 -5.91 6.26
N CYS A 150 -17.04 -5.65 4.97
CA CYS A 150 -15.92 -5.61 4.03
C CYS A 150 -15.04 -4.35 4.17
N ASN A 151 -15.41 -3.38 5.01
CA ASN A 151 -14.54 -2.24 5.33
C ASN A 151 -13.47 -2.62 6.36
N LEU A 152 -13.63 -3.74 7.05
CA LEU A 152 -12.68 -4.24 8.02
C LEU A 152 -11.72 -5.23 7.37
N THR A 153 -10.47 -5.21 7.82
CA THR A 153 -9.44 -6.12 7.32
C THR A 153 -8.68 -6.71 8.51
N GLN A 154 -8.51 -8.03 8.50
CA GLN A 154 -7.62 -8.71 9.43
C GLN A 154 -6.17 -8.44 9.03
N ILE A 155 -5.36 -8.02 9.99
CA ILE A 155 -3.91 -7.83 9.82
C ILE A 155 -3.17 -8.82 10.71
N GLY A 156 -2.14 -9.45 10.17
CA GLY A 156 -1.31 -10.42 10.88
C GLY A 156 -2.00 -11.77 11.15
N GLY A 157 -1.29 -12.60 11.91
CA GLY A 157 -1.74 -13.93 12.33
C GLY A 157 -2.23 -13.97 13.78
N LEU A 158 -2.37 -15.18 14.31
CA LEU A 158 -2.71 -15.43 15.70
C LEU A 158 -1.55 -15.03 16.62
N LEU A 159 -1.83 -14.19 17.64
CA LEU A 159 -0.84 -13.77 18.63
C LEU A 159 -0.64 -14.80 19.76
N ASP A 160 -1.65 -15.63 19.98
CA ASP A 160 -1.66 -16.75 20.92
C ASP A 160 -2.51 -17.90 20.37
N THR A 161 -2.47 -19.05 21.05
CA THR A 161 -3.32 -20.21 20.73
C THR A 161 -4.23 -20.48 21.91
N LYS A 162 -5.47 -19.98 21.81
CA LYS A 162 -6.54 -20.21 22.79
C LYS A 162 -7.69 -20.96 22.15
N GLY A 163 -8.50 -21.62 22.99
CA GLY A 163 -9.71 -22.32 22.57
C GLY A 163 -10.86 -22.09 23.54
N TYR A 164 -12.08 -22.12 23.03
CA TYR A 164 -13.27 -22.09 23.86
C TYR A 164 -13.56 -23.47 24.46
N GLY A 165 -14.05 -23.48 25.70
CA GLY A 165 -14.41 -24.69 26.41
C GLY A 165 -15.67 -24.50 27.25
N ILE A 166 -16.31 -25.61 27.60
CA ILE A 166 -17.48 -25.60 28.47
C ILE A 166 -17.01 -25.70 29.93
N ALA A 167 -17.22 -24.62 30.69
CA ALA A 167 -16.83 -24.59 32.10
C ALA A 167 -17.85 -25.36 32.96
N THR A 168 -17.35 -26.17 33.89
CA THR A 168 -18.15 -26.84 34.92
C THR A 168 -17.59 -26.54 36.31
N PRO A 169 -18.41 -26.56 37.37
CA PRO A 169 -17.91 -26.41 38.73
C PRO A 169 -16.83 -27.46 39.06
N MET A 170 -15.86 -27.06 39.89
CA MET A 170 -14.79 -27.96 40.31
C MET A 170 -15.38 -29.21 41.00
N GLY A 171 -14.96 -30.39 40.55
CA GLY A 171 -15.48 -31.68 41.04
C GLY A 171 -16.82 -32.12 40.44
N SER A 172 -17.35 -31.42 39.43
CA SER A 172 -18.60 -31.80 38.78
C SER A 172 -18.50 -33.18 38.09
N PRO A 173 -19.45 -34.11 38.33
CA PRO A 173 -19.48 -35.41 37.65
C PRO A 173 -19.81 -35.29 36.15
N TRP A 174 -20.20 -34.10 35.68
CA TRP A 174 -20.52 -33.84 34.28
C TRP A 174 -19.30 -33.54 33.43
N ARG A 175 -18.17 -33.16 34.03
CA ARG A 175 -16.97 -32.75 33.29
C ARG A 175 -16.56 -33.81 32.28
N ASP A 176 -16.35 -35.04 32.76
CA ASP A 176 -15.82 -36.12 31.91
C ASP A 176 -16.84 -36.56 30.86
N LYS A 177 -18.14 -36.57 31.20
CA LYS A 177 -19.22 -36.88 30.26
C LYS A 177 -19.32 -35.84 29.13
N ILE A 178 -19.24 -34.55 29.47
CA ILE A 178 -19.26 -33.45 28.49
C ILE A 178 -18.01 -33.50 27.62
N SER A 179 -16.83 -33.73 28.20
CA SER A 179 -15.58 -33.87 27.44
C SER A 179 -15.64 -35.01 26.42
N LEU A 180 -16.15 -36.19 26.81
CA LEU A 180 -16.35 -37.31 25.89
C LEU A 180 -17.33 -36.97 24.76
N ALA A 181 -18.44 -36.31 25.07
CA ALA A 181 -19.40 -35.88 24.07
C ALA A 181 -18.80 -34.85 23.07
N ILE A 182 -17.98 -33.91 23.53
CA ILE A 182 -17.27 -32.96 22.66
C ILE A 182 -16.33 -33.71 21.71
N LEU A 183 -15.57 -34.69 22.22
CA LEU A 183 -14.67 -35.50 21.39
C LEU A 183 -15.44 -36.29 20.32
N GLU A 184 -16.59 -36.87 20.68
CA GLU A 184 -17.45 -37.58 19.72
C GLU A 184 -17.98 -36.64 18.62
N LEU A 185 -18.43 -35.42 19.00
CA LEU A 185 -18.86 -34.40 18.03
C LEU A 185 -17.71 -33.91 17.13
N GLN A 186 -16.50 -33.85 17.66
CA GLN A 186 -15.30 -33.47 16.91
C GLN A 186 -14.88 -34.57 15.93
N GLU A 187 -14.88 -35.84 16.34
CA GLU A 187 -14.56 -37.00 15.51
C GLU A 187 -15.57 -37.16 14.35
N LYS A 188 -16.85 -36.91 14.63
CA LYS A 188 -17.90 -36.88 13.59
C LYS A 188 -17.84 -35.65 12.68
N GLY A 189 -17.03 -34.65 13.00
CA GLY A 189 -16.95 -33.39 12.26
C GLY A 189 -18.16 -32.47 12.42
N GLU A 190 -19.05 -32.73 13.39
CA GLU A 190 -20.27 -31.95 13.62
C GLU A 190 -19.97 -30.50 14.02
N ILE A 191 -18.92 -30.31 14.82
CA ILE A 191 -18.47 -28.96 15.22
C ILE A 191 -18.09 -28.13 13.99
N GLN A 192 -17.40 -28.73 13.01
CA GLN A 192 -17.02 -28.03 11.78
C GLN A 192 -18.24 -27.70 10.91
N MET A 193 -19.23 -28.60 10.86
CA MET A 193 -20.50 -28.35 10.16
C MET A 193 -21.27 -27.19 10.80
N LEU A 194 -21.33 -27.15 12.13
CA LEU A 194 -21.93 -26.04 12.87
C LEU A 194 -21.17 -24.73 12.64
N TYR A 195 -19.83 -24.74 12.68
CA TYR A 195 -19.03 -23.56 12.40
C TYR A 195 -19.33 -23.00 11.00
N ASN A 196 -19.30 -23.86 9.97
CA ASN A 196 -19.60 -23.44 8.59
C ASN A 196 -21.03 -22.89 8.48
N LYS A 197 -21.99 -23.50 9.19
CA LYS A 197 -23.40 -23.07 9.23
C LYS A 197 -23.62 -21.73 9.94
N TRP A 198 -22.79 -21.33 10.88
CA TRP A 198 -23.02 -20.08 11.64
C TRP A 198 -22.09 -18.93 11.20
N TRP A 199 -20.89 -19.24 10.70
CA TRP A 199 -19.93 -18.24 10.23
C TRP A 199 -20.02 -18.01 8.72
N LYS A 200 -20.00 -19.08 7.90
CA LYS A 200 -19.81 -18.99 6.44
C LYS A 200 -21.11 -18.98 5.63
N ASN A 201 -22.23 -18.54 6.21
CA ASN A 201 -23.50 -18.53 5.48
C ASN A 201 -23.47 -17.53 4.31
N PRO A 202 -23.75 -17.97 3.07
CA PRO A 202 -23.60 -17.14 1.87
C PRO A 202 -24.46 -15.87 1.84
N GLY A 203 -25.52 -15.79 2.65
CA GLY A 203 -26.42 -14.64 2.72
C GLY A 203 -25.87 -13.46 3.52
N ASP A 204 -24.97 -13.71 4.48
CA ASP A 204 -24.42 -12.70 5.39
C ASP A 204 -22.96 -12.39 5.09
N THR A 205 -22.25 -13.28 4.39
CA THR A 205 -20.86 -13.04 4.04
C THR A 205 -20.78 -11.98 2.95
N CYS A 206 -20.15 -10.86 3.25
CA CYS A 206 -19.72 -9.91 2.25
C CYS A 206 -18.75 -10.68 1.34
N THR A 207 -19.25 -11.03 0.15
CA THR A 207 -18.33 -11.40 -0.90
C THR A 207 -17.61 -10.12 -1.21
N ARG A 208 -16.34 -10.01 -0.77
CA ARG A 208 -15.36 -9.14 -1.42
C ARG A 208 -15.17 -9.70 -2.82
N THR A 209 -16.23 -9.60 -3.59
CA THR A 209 -16.25 -10.00 -4.95
C THR A 209 -15.27 -9.05 -5.57
N GLU A 210 -14.22 -9.63 -6.11
CA GLU A 210 -13.46 -9.05 -7.20
C GLU A 210 -14.36 -8.64 -8.40
N LYS A 211 -15.70 -8.62 -8.27
CA LYS A 211 -16.63 -7.92 -9.16
C LYS A 211 -16.46 -6.41 -9.14
N GLY A 212 -15.77 -5.84 -8.14
CA GLY A 212 -15.24 -4.47 -8.20
C GLY A 212 -13.89 -4.36 -8.91
N LYS A 213 -13.15 -5.47 -9.05
CA LYS A 213 -11.98 -5.60 -9.92
C LYS A 213 -12.43 -6.08 -11.32
N GLU A 214 -13.45 -5.47 -11.90
CA GLU A 214 -13.24 -5.16 -13.31
C GLU A 214 -11.95 -4.36 -13.32
N SER A 215 -10.94 -4.87 -14.02
CA SER A 215 -9.62 -4.27 -14.20
C SER A 215 -9.71 -2.94 -14.98
N LYS A 216 -10.63 -2.06 -14.58
CA LYS A 216 -10.67 -0.66 -14.98
C LYS A 216 -9.54 -0.02 -14.23
N ALA A 217 -8.41 0.11 -14.92
CA ALA A 217 -7.35 0.99 -14.50
C ALA A 217 -7.98 2.29 -14.01
N ASN A 218 -7.69 2.69 -12.76
CA ASN A 218 -8.17 3.96 -12.25
C ASN A 218 -7.69 5.07 -13.19
N ALA A 219 -8.59 5.98 -13.54
CA ALA A 219 -8.25 7.09 -14.41
C ALA A 219 -7.07 7.86 -13.80
N LEU A 220 -6.05 8.16 -14.61
CA LEU A 220 -4.87 8.89 -14.12
C LEU A 220 -5.31 10.27 -13.62
N GLY A 221 -5.28 10.45 -12.30
CA GLY A 221 -5.56 11.72 -11.66
C GLY A 221 -4.44 12.73 -11.86
N VAL A 222 -4.77 14.01 -11.67
CA VAL A 222 -3.81 15.13 -11.70
C VAL A 222 -2.69 14.94 -10.65
N SER A 223 -2.93 14.20 -9.57
CA SER A 223 -1.91 13.84 -8.58
C SER A 223 -0.73 13.06 -9.18
N ASN A 224 -0.99 12.20 -10.16
CA ASN A 224 0.03 11.31 -10.74
C ASN A 224 0.83 12.02 -11.85
N ILE A 225 0.23 13.01 -12.52
CA ILE A 225 0.84 13.76 -13.64
C ILE A 225 1.30 15.16 -13.19
N GLY A 226 0.94 15.61 -11.99
CA GLY A 226 1.20 16.97 -11.50
C GLY A 226 2.68 17.39 -11.57
N GLY A 227 3.61 16.45 -11.33
CA GLY A 227 5.04 16.71 -11.45
C GLY A 227 5.47 17.13 -12.86
N VAL A 228 4.83 16.62 -13.91
CA VAL A 228 5.13 16.98 -15.31
C VAL A 228 4.79 18.46 -15.57
N PHE A 229 3.67 18.95 -15.04
CA PHE A 229 3.29 20.35 -15.17
C PHE A 229 4.24 21.29 -14.43
N VAL A 230 4.74 20.89 -13.25
CA VAL A 230 5.72 21.67 -12.50
C VAL A 230 7.02 21.82 -13.29
N VAL A 231 7.52 20.72 -13.87
CA VAL A 231 8.73 20.74 -14.70
C VAL A 231 8.56 21.65 -15.92
N LEU A 232 7.39 21.62 -16.58
CA LEU A 232 7.07 22.49 -17.71
C LEU A 232 7.12 23.97 -17.31
N LEU A 233 6.48 24.35 -16.20
CA LEU A 233 6.46 25.74 -15.73
C LEU A 233 7.85 26.24 -15.34
N CYS A 234 8.63 25.42 -14.62
CA CYS A 234 10.02 25.75 -14.29
C CYS A 234 10.88 25.91 -15.55
N GLY A 235 10.70 25.04 -16.55
CA GLY A 235 11.41 25.14 -17.83
C GLY A 235 11.09 26.43 -18.59
N LEU A 236 9.82 26.81 -18.67
CA LEU A 236 9.40 28.07 -19.30
C LEU A 236 9.96 29.29 -18.57
N ALA A 237 9.95 29.30 -17.23
CA ALA A 237 10.51 30.38 -16.44
C ALA A 237 12.01 30.56 -16.69
N ILE A 238 12.77 29.46 -16.70
CA ILE A 238 14.20 29.48 -17.00
C ILE A 238 14.45 29.98 -18.43
N ALA A 239 13.67 29.53 -19.42
CA ALA A 239 13.79 29.98 -20.80
C ALA A 239 13.57 31.49 -20.95
N VAL A 240 12.56 32.05 -20.28
CA VAL A 240 12.30 33.50 -20.27
C VAL A 240 13.45 34.26 -19.63
N ILE A 241 14.00 33.77 -18.52
CA ILE A 241 15.14 34.39 -17.84
C ILE A 241 16.37 34.42 -18.78
N VAL A 242 16.69 33.30 -19.43
CA VAL A 242 17.81 33.22 -20.39
C VAL A 242 17.60 34.19 -21.55
N ALA A 243 16.39 34.25 -22.13
CA ALA A 243 16.08 35.18 -23.21
C ALA A 243 16.27 36.66 -22.81
N ILE A 244 15.88 37.03 -21.59
CA ILE A 244 16.12 38.37 -21.05
C ILE A 244 17.62 38.64 -20.91
N PHE A 245 18.39 37.69 -20.38
CA PHE A 245 19.84 37.83 -20.25
C PHE A 245 20.53 37.99 -21.61
N GLU A 246 20.18 37.17 -22.60
CA GLU A 246 20.71 37.28 -23.96
C GLU A 246 20.38 38.63 -24.59
N PHE A 247 19.14 39.11 -24.43
CA PHE A 247 18.72 40.41 -24.91
C PHE A 247 19.51 41.55 -24.26
N CYS A 248 19.68 41.52 -22.93
CA CYS A 248 20.47 42.52 -22.21
C CYS A 248 21.95 42.49 -22.60
N TYR A 249 22.54 41.31 -22.79
CA TYR A 249 23.93 41.16 -23.19
C TYR A 249 24.17 41.67 -24.61
N ASN A 250 23.32 41.29 -25.56
CA ASN A 250 23.41 41.76 -26.94
C ASN A 250 23.12 43.25 -27.06
N SER A 251 22.15 43.79 -26.32
CA SER A 251 21.88 45.23 -26.29
C SER A 251 23.08 46.05 -25.77
N LYS A 252 23.75 45.59 -24.71
CA LYS A 252 24.99 46.22 -24.20
C LYS A 252 26.13 46.15 -25.22
N ARG A 253 26.27 45.02 -25.93
CA ARG A 253 27.30 44.85 -26.94
C ARG A 253 27.05 45.67 -28.21
N SER A 254 25.79 45.92 -28.58
CA SER A 254 25.43 46.76 -29.73
C SER A 254 25.47 48.28 -29.44
N THR A 255 25.62 48.67 -28.17
CA THR A 255 25.72 50.09 -27.74
C THR A 255 27.18 50.54 -27.54
N GLN A 256 28.15 49.60 -27.60
CA GLN A 256 29.59 49.88 -27.71
C GLN A 256 30.03 49.78 -29.16
#